data_AF-A0A7W4IJK6-F1
#
_entry.id   AF-A0A7W4IJK6-F1
#
_cell.length_a   1.000
_cell.length_b   1.000
_cell.length_c   1.000
_cell.angle_alpha   90.00
_cell.angle_beta   90.00
_cell.angle_gamma   90.00
#
_symmetry.space_group_name_H-M   'P 1'
#
loop_
_entity.id
_entity.type
_entity.pdbx_description
1 polymer ?
#
loop_
_entity_poly.entity_id
_entity_poly.type
_entity_poly.pdbx_seq_one_letter_code
_entity_poly.pdbx_strand_id
1 'polypeptide(L)'
;MTSSIIDEGKFLQKLTFWDWEQAETEDGRGNTKQLTNPRYEYGELFDVNPFPVVNGVQENMRDFTSILRTRYRSDLNAFTYVSQQVRQPDRSVITVYYQVVRQMAVEQENRYLTCHLSKQTGAP
;
A
#
# COMPACT_ATOMS: atom_id res chain seq x y z
N MET A 1 3.17 29.86 -27.00
CA MET A 1 2.63 28.49 -26.95
C MET A 1 3.14 27.84 -25.68
N THR A 2 2.39 27.97 -24.60
CA THR A 2 2.68 27.33 -23.31
C THR A 2 2.46 25.84 -23.49
N SER A 3 3.54 25.06 -23.44
CA SER A 3 3.43 23.61 -23.40
C SER A 3 2.62 23.25 -22.15
N SER A 4 1.42 22.73 -22.35
CA SER A 4 0.70 21.96 -21.33
C SER A 4 1.58 20.77 -21.00
N ILE A 5 2.45 20.94 -20.01
CA ILE A 5 3.01 19.83 -19.25
C ILE A 5 1.78 19.20 -18.63
N ILE A 6 1.25 18.17 -19.28
CA ILE A 6 0.48 17.16 -18.60
C ILE A 6 1.38 16.77 -17.44
N ASP A 7 0.93 17.03 -16.22
CA ASP A 7 1.60 16.53 -15.02
C ASP A 7 1.46 14.99 -15.09
N GLU A 8 2.34 14.37 -15.89
CA GLU A 8 2.55 12.94 -15.96
C GLU A 8 3.06 12.56 -14.59
N GLY A 9 2.12 12.32 -13.66
CA GLY A 9 2.36 12.07 -12.24
C GLY A 9 3.66 11.30 -12.05
N LYS A 10 4.71 12.03 -11.68
CA LYS A 10 6.06 11.45 -11.59
C LYS A 10 6.04 10.58 -10.36
N PHE A 11 5.77 9.30 -10.55
CA PHE A 11 5.91 8.32 -9.49
C PHE A 11 7.38 8.23 -9.08
N LEU A 12 7.74 8.88 -7.97
CA LEU A 12 9.11 8.94 -7.47
C LEU A 12 9.41 7.86 -6.42
N GLN A 13 8.38 7.21 -5.88
CA GLN A 13 8.53 6.25 -4.79
C GLN A 13 8.57 4.82 -5.34
N LYS A 14 9.63 4.07 -5.02
CA LYS A 14 9.72 2.64 -5.32
C LYS A 14 8.89 1.86 -4.30
N LEU A 15 7.89 1.14 -4.78
CA LEU A 15 6.98 0.32 -3.99
C LEU A 15 7.15 -1.16 -4.35
N THR A 16 6.91 -2.04 -3.38
CA THR A 16 6.91 -3.49 -3.59
C THR A 16 5.52 -4.02 -3.31
N PHE A 17 4.97 -4.75 -4.27
CA PHE A 17 3.67 -5.40 -4.17
C PHE A 17 3.89 -6.88 -3.90
N TRP A 18 3.10 -7.43 -2.99
CA TRP A 18 3.20 -8.80 -2.53
C TRP A 18 1.83 -9.43 -2.58
N ASP A 19 1.77 -10.67 -3.02
CA ASP A 19 0.63 -11.52 -2.70
C ASP A 19 0.83 -12.05 -1.27
N TRP A 20 -0.26 -12.39 -0.58
CA TRP A 20 -0.14 -13.16 0.65
C TRP A 20 -0.88 -14.48 0.54
N GLU A 21 -0.26 -15.51 1.06
CA GLU A 21 -0.79 -16.86 1.09
C GLU A 21 -0.85 -17.35 2.54
N GLN A 22 -1.83 -18.21 2.79
CA GLN A 22 -1.94 -18.94 4.05
C GLN A 22 -1.22 -20.27 3.87
N ALA A 23 -0.08 -20.43 4.51
CA ALA A 23 0.70 -21.67 4.52
C ALA A 23 0.47 -22.41 5.83
N GLU A 24 0.24 -23.72 5.75
CA GLU A 24 0.23 -24.57 6.94
C GLU A 24 1.64 -24.62 7.54
N THR A 25 1.73 -24.49 8.86
CA THR A 25 3.01 -24.73 9.55
C THR A 25 3.36 -26.21 9.47
N GLU A 26 4.63 -26.55 9.19
CA GLU A 26 5.14 -27.93 9.15
C GLU A 26 4.85 -28.69 10.46
N ASP A 27 4.73 -27.96 11.57
CA ASP A 27 4.46 -28.49 12.91
C ASP A 27 2.97 -28.79 13.16
N GLY A 28 2.06 -28.49 12.22
CA GLY A 28 0.61 -28.66 12.36
C GLY A 28 -0.04 -27.78 13.43
N ARG A 29 0.67 -26.76 13.92
CA ARG A 29 0.24 -25.89 15.05
C ARG A 29 -0.55 -24.66 14.64
N GLY A 30 -0.78 -24.48 13.34
CA GLY A 30 -1.62 -23.41 12.82
C GLY A 30 -1.23 -23.01 11.41
N ASN A 31 -1.83 -21.90 10.98
CA ASN A 31 -1.60 -21.31 9.67
C ASN A 31 -0.71 -20.08 9.82
N THR A 32 0.38 -20.03 9.06
CA THR A 32 1.25 -18.86 8.92
C THR A 32 0.81 -18.06 7.70
N LYS A 33 0.84 -16.73 7.79
CA LYS A 33 0.71 -15.87 6.61
C LYS A 33 2.10 -15.65 6.05
N GLN A 34 2.25 -15.78 4.74
CA GLN A 34 3.52 -15.54 4.08
C GLN A 34 3.31 -14.59 2.89
N LEU A 35 4.21 -13.61 2.77
CA LEU A 35 4.28 -12.76 1.59
C LEU A 35 5.04 -13.47 0.46
N THR A 36 4.41 -13.54 -0.71
CA THR A 36 4.94 -14.20 -1.90
C THR A 36 4.93 -13.24 -3.09
N ASN A 37 5.59 -13.64 -4.19
CA ASN A 37 5.57 -12.95 -5.49
C ASN A 37 5.86 -11.44 -5.44
N PRO A 38 7.06 -11.00 -4.99
CA PRO A 38 7.41 -9.58 -4.98
C PRO A 38 7.42 -8.99 -6.39
N ARG A 39 6.65 -7.91 -6.59
CA ARG A 39 6.61 -7.13 -7.83
C ARG A 39 6.92 -5.67 -7.54
N TYR A 40 7.87 -5.09 -8.25
CA TYR A 40 8.28 -3.70 -8.03
C TYR A 40 7.62 -2.76 -9.03
N GLU A 41 7.14 -1.62 -8.54
CA GLU A 41 6.68 -0.54 -9.40
C GLU A 41 6.84 0.82 -8.71
N TYR A 42 6.89 1.87 -9.53
CA TYR A 42 6.87 3.23 -9.04
C TYR A 42 5.43 3.68 -8.77
N GLY A 43 5.21 4.31 -7.62
CA GLY A 43 3.93 4.94 -7.30
C GLY A 43 4.11 6.19 -6.45
N GLU A 44 2.98 6.69 -5.98
CA GLU A 44 2.86 7.69 -4.94
C GLU A 44 2.03 7.09 -3.80
N LEU A 45 2.60 7.10 -2.61
CA LEU A 45 1.91 6.69 -1.39
C LEU A 45 1.90 7.88 -0.43
N PHE A 46 0.71 8.20 0.09
CA PHE A 46 0.54 9.25 1.08
C PHE A 46 -0.48 8.86 2.13
N ASP A 47 -0.19 9.20 3.39
CA ASP A 47 -1.07 8.94 4.52
C ASP A 47 -2.20 9.99 4.55
N VAL A 48 -3.44 9.53 4.72
CA VAL A 48 -4.64 10.39 4.68
C VAL A 48 -5.06 10.86 6.06
N ASN A 49 -4.75 10.07 7.10
CA ASN A 49 -4.94 10.45 8.50
C ASN A 49 -3.97 9.63 9.38
N PRO A 50 -2.88 10.22 9.88
CA PRO A 50 -1.88 9.50 10.66
C PRO A 50 -2.25 9.33 12.15
N PHE A 51 -3.53 9.48 12.55
CA PHE A 51 -3.88 9.47 13.97
C PHE A 51 -3.68 8.08 14.59
N PRO A 52 -2.82 7.96 15.62
CA PRO A 52 -2.69 6.72 16.38
C PRO A 52 -3.99 6.49 17.16
N VAL A 53 -4.46 5.24 17.20
CA VAL A 53 -5.51 4.83 18.13
C VAL A 53 -4.97 5.02 19.55
N VAL A 54 -5.47 6.03 20.27
CA VAL A 54 -5.17 6.25 21.69
C VAL A 54 -6.46 6.05 22.47
N ASN A 55 -6.47 5.10 23.42
CA ASN A 55 -7.54 4.89 24.39
C ASN A 55 -8.95 4.60 23.83
N GLY A 56 -9.05 3.79 22.76
CA GLY A 56 -10.29 3.05 22.46
C GLY A 56 -11.49 3.85 21.97
N VAL A 57 -11.36 5.15 21.70
CA VAL A 57 -12.43 5.96 21.06
C VAL A 57 -11.88 6.55 19.77
N GLN A 58 -12.24 5.96 18.62
CA GLN A 58 -12.05 6.54 17.30
C GLN A 58 -13.38 7.12 16.80
N GLU A 59 -13.56 8.44 16.90
CA GLU A 59 -14.61 9.15 16.16
C GLU A 59 -14.08 9.60 14.80
N ASN A 60 -13.83 8.63 13.92
CA ASN A 60 -13.97 8.71 12.45
C ASN A 60 -13.43 7.42 11.84
N MET A 61 -14.30 6.43 11.71
CA MET A 61 -14.05 5.13 11.07
C MET A 61 -13.79 5.31 9.57
N ARG A 62 -12.57 5.70 9.18
CA ARG A 62 -12.12 5.44 7.80
C ARG A 62 -11.45 4.08 7.79
N ASP A 63 -11.99 3.16 6.99
CA ASP A 63 -11.45 1.80 6.81
C ASP A 63 -10.04 1.76 6.18
N PHE A 64 -9.44 2.92 5.92
CA PHE A 64 -8.16 3.10 5.25
C PHE A 64 -7.37 4.24 5.89
N THR A 65 -6.06 4.08 5.94
CA THR A 65 -5.12 5.03 6.54
C THR A 65 -4.34 5.80 5.49
N SER A 66 -4.21 5.24 4.29
CA SER A 66 -3.29 5.72 3.25
C SER A 66 -3.90 5.55 1.86
N ILE A 67 -3.47 6.38 0.92
CA ILE A 67 -3.83 6.29 -0.49
C ILE A 67 -2.59 5.94 -1.30
N LEU A 68 -2.77 5.01 -2.23
CA LEU A 68 -1.81 4.67 -3.27
C LEU A 68 -2.33 5.17 -4.61
N ARG A 69 -1.48 5.87 -5.34
CA ARG A 69 -1.63 6.14 -6.77
C ARG A 69 -0.50 5.41 -7.51
N THR A 70 -0.86 4.60 -8.49
CA THR A 70 0.12 3.86 -9.30
C THR A 70 -0.42 3.70 -10.72
N ARG A 71 0.36 3.08 -11.62
CA ARG A 71 -0.16 2.73 -12.94
C ARG A 71 -1.29 1.73 -12.80
N TYR A 72 -2.17 1.71 -13.80
CA TYR A 72 -3.30 0.80 -13.76
C TYR A 72 -2.85 -0.65 -13.66
N ARG A 73 -3.39 -1.34 -12.65
CA ARG A 73 -3.11 -2.75 -12.40
C ARG A 73 -4.35 -3.45 -11.84
N SER A 74 -4.93 -4.35 -12.62
CA SER A 74 -6.20 -5.00 -12.29
C SER A 74 -6.07 -6.13 -11.26
N ASP A 75 -4.86 -6.58 -10.99
CA ASP A 75 -4.52 -7.65 -10.05
C ASP A 75 -4.59 -7.21 -8.57
N LEU A 76 -4.51 -5.91 -8.26
CA LEU A 76 -4.50 -5.42 -6.88
C LEU A 76 -5.84 -5.68 -6.18
N ASN A 77 -5.83 -6.43 -5.09
CA ASN A 77 -7.04 -6.75 -4.35
C ASN A 77 -6.76 -6.87 -2.84
N ALA A 78 -7.75 -7.22 -2.02
CA ALA A 78 -7.59 -7.31 -0.56
C ALA A 78 -6.54 -8.34 -0.09
N PHE A 79 -6.09 -9.23 -0.97
CA PHE A 79 -5.00 -10.17 -0.77
C PHE A 79 -3.63 -9.64 -1.21
N THR A 80 -3.54 -8.37 -1.56
CA THR A 80 -2.28 -7.73 -1.93
C THR A 80 -1.78 -6.84 -0.81
N TYR A 81 -0.50 -7.01 -0.46
CA TYR A 81 0.25 -6.09 0.39
C TYR A 81 1.14 -5.19 -0.45
N VAL A 82 1.33 -3.96 0.01
CA VAL A 82 2.24 -2.98 -0.55
C VAL A 82 3.24 -2.63 0.53
N SER A 83 4.53 -2.61 0.21
CA SER A 83 5.57 -2.18 1.13
C SER A 83 6.43 -1.08 0.54
N GLN A 84 6.89 -0.21 1.44
CA GLN A 84 7.76 0.91 1.13
C GLN A 84 8.90 0.99 2.13
N GLN A 85 10.10 1.25 1.62
CA GLN A 85 11.24 1.60 2.47
C GLN A 85 11.20 3.10 2.78
N VAL A 86 11.12 3.44 4.06
CA VAL A 86 11.06 4.83 4.54
C VAL A 86 12.28 5.11 5.39
N ARG A 87 12.96 6.21 5.08
CA ARG A 87 14.09 6.69 5.88
C ARG A 87 13.57 7.46 7.07
N GLN A 88 13.99 7.05 8.26
CA GLN A 88 13.65 7.70 9.52
C GLN A 88 14.60 8.89 9.81
N PRO A 89 14.22 9.81 10.72
CA PRO A 89 15.06 10.93 11.13
C PRO A 89 16.44 10.51 11.67
N ASP A 90 16.53 9.33 12.30
CA ASP A 90 17.76 8.73 12.81
C ASP A 90 18.65 8.08 11.72
N ARG A 91 18.28 8.24 10.45
CA ARG A 91 18.89 7.67 9.24
C ARG A 91 18.69 6.16 9.06
N SER A 92 18.00 5.48 9.97
CA SER A 92 17.59 4.10 9.76
C SER A 92 16.59 4.00 8.61
N VAL A 93 16.51 2.83 8.00
CA VAL A 93 15.53 2.53 6.95
C VAL A 93 14.61 1.46 7.50
N ILE A 94 13.31 1.76 7.58
CA ILE A 94 12.29 0.80 7.97
C ILE A 94 11.47 0.39 6.76
N THR A 95 10.93 -0.82 6.78
CA THR A 95 9.91 -1.24 5.81
C THR A 95 8.55 -1.05 6.43
N VAL A 96 7.71 -0.27 5.77
CA VAL A 96 6.32 -0.07 6.15
C VAL A 96 5.44 -0.92 5.25
N TYR A 97 4.51 -1.66 5.85
CA TYR A 97 3.57 -2.51 5.13
C TYR A 97 2.17 -1.92 5.14
N TYR A 98 1.46 -2.12 4.05
CA TYR A 98 0.11 -1.67 3.81
C TYR A 98 -0.68 -2.79 3.17
N GLN A 99 -1.92 -2.98 3.58
CA GLN A 99 -2.85 -3.90 2.94
C GLN A 99 -3.80 -3.10 2.04
N VAL A 100 -4.07 -3.59 0.84
CA VAL A 100 -5.10 -3.01 -0.03
C VAL A 100 -6.48 -3.25 0.57
N VAL A 101 -7.29 -2.21 0.68
CA VAL A 101 -8.66 -2.28 1.20
C VAL A 101 -9.64 -2.30 0.03
N ARG A 102 -9.51 -1.35 -0.90
CA ARG A 102 -10.34 -1.27 -2.11
C ARG A 102 -9.68 -0.43 -3.20
N GLN A 103 -10.01 -0.74 -4.45
CA GLN A 103 -9.77 0.12 -5.60
C GLN A 103 -10.87 1.20 -5.67
N MET A 104 -10.50 2.46 -5.96
CA MET A 104 -11.45 3.58 -5.91
C MET A 104 -11.76 4.17 -7.28
N ALA A 105 -10.73 4.48 -8.05
CA ALA A 105 -10.87 5.20 -9.30
C ALA A 105 -9.82 4.73 -10.29
N VAL A 106 -10.29 4.55 -11.51
CA VAL A 106 -9.46 4.34 -12.69
C VAL A 106 -9.62 5.61 -13.51
N GLU A 107 -8.54 6.34 -13.75
CA GLU A 107 -8.60 7.54 -14.60
C GLU A 107 -9.09 7.18 -16.00
N GLN A 108 -9.78 8.12 -16.67
CA GLN A 108 -10.23 7.95 -18.05
C GLN A 108 -9.04 7.46 -18.89
N GLU A 109 -9.19 6.29 -19.51
CA GLU A 109 -8.16 5.52 -20.26
C GLU A 109 -7.38 4.43 -19.51
N ASN A 110 -7.72 4.06 -18.27
CA ASN A 110 -7.04 2.97 -17.55
C ASN A 110 -5.52 3.14 -17.46
N ARG A 111 -5.04 4.38 -17.32
CA ARG A 111 -3.60 4.66 -17.18
C ARG A 111 -3.13 4.59 -15.74
N TYR A 112 -3.99 5.01 -14.82
CA TYR A 112 -3.68 5.11 -13.39
C TYR A 112 -4.78 4.47 -12.55
N LEU A 113 -4.38 3.95 -11.40
CA LEU A 113 -5.25 3.37 -10.40
C LEU A 113 -4.99 4.03 -9.05
N THR A 114 -6.09 4.41 -8.39
CA THR A 114 -6.07 4.88 -7.00
C THR A 114 -6.66 3.80 -6.09
N CYS A 115 -5.90 3.41 -5.08
CA CYS A 115 -6.28 2.41 -4.08
C CYS A 115 -6.29 3.02 -2.67
N HIS A 116 -7.26 2.59 -1.87
CA HIS A 116 -7.26 2.81 -0.44
C HIS A 116 -6.48 1.68 0.23
N LEU A 117 -5.57 2.05 1.14
CA LEU A 117 -4.70 1.15 1.86
C LEU A 117 -4.87 1.31 3.37
N SER A 118 -4.64 0.23 4.12
CA SER A 118 -4.56 0.22 5.58
C SER A 118 -3.15 -0.16 6.03
N LYS A 119 -2.50 0.73 6.77
CA LYS A 119 -1.13 0.58 7.29
C LYS A 119 -1.10 -0.48 8.39
N GLN A 120 -0.09 -1.32 8.33
CA GLN A 120 0.02 -2.52 9.17
C GLN A 120 1.12 -2.33 10.21
N THR A 121 0.82 -2.69 11.45
CA THR A 121 1.79 -2.66 12.56
C THR A 121 2.63 -3.94 12.55
N GLY A 122 3.61 -4.01 11.65
CA GLY A 122 4.52 -5.15 11.52
C GLY A 122 4.48 -5.80 10.13
N ALA A 123 5.42 -6.73 9.90
CA ALA A 123 5.32 -7.64 8.76
C ALA A 123 4.19 -8.66 9.02
N PRO A 124 3.43 -9.07 7.99
CA PRO A 124 2.43 -10.13 8.10
C PRO A 124 3.00 -11.46 8.58
#